data_AF-A0A0Q9ZWB9-F1
#
_entry.id   AF-A0A0Q9ZWB9-F1
#
_cell.length_a   1.000
_cell.length_b   1.000
_cell.length_c   1.000
_cell.angle_alpha   90.00
_cell.angle_beta   90.00
_cell.angle_gamma   90.00
#
_symmetry.space_group_name_H-M   'P 1'
#
loop_
_entity.id
_entity.type
_entity.pdbx_description
1 polymer ?
#
loop_
_entity_poly.entity_id
_entity_poly.type
_entity_poly.pdbx_seq_one_letter_code
_entity_poly.pdbx_strand_id
1 'polypeptide(L)'
;MLLATVASTCLLNVAHADDALKMELTADKVTKNADGKTVYSAVSTAPAGTVIQYKANYTNTINKDINDLMVTLPIPANMTFTGEAYPASAQASTDGKNYADMPLMRKVNGKMVQVPYSDYRTLRWNIKLLPAKKSAAVALNTTVN
;
A
#
# COMPACT_ATOMS: atom_id res chain seq x y z
N MET A 1 -67.55 13.98 -0.31
CA MET A 1 -66.54 13.07 -0.91
C MET A 1 -65.19 13.51 -0.40
N LEU A 2 -64.52 12.59 0.32
CA LEU A 2 -63.31 12.82 1.11
C LEU A 2 -62.08 12.81 0.17
N LEU A 3 -61.34 13.91 0.04
CA LEU A 3 -60.05 13.90 -0.66
C LEU A 3 -58.96 13.47 0.34
N ALA A 4 -58.47 12.24 0.18
CA ALA A 4 -57.29 11.75 0.88
C ALA A 4 -56.04 12.05 0.05
N THR A 5 -55.22 13.00 0.49
CA THR A 5 -53.88 13.23 -0.04
C THR A 5 -52.90 12.29 0.65
N VAL A 6 -52.43 11.28 -0.08
CA VAL A 6 -51.33 10.42 0.37
C VAL A 6 -50.01 11.14 0.08
N ALA A 7 -49.39 11.73 1.09
CA ALA A 7 -48.03 12.22 1.00
C ALA A 7 -47.06 11.04 1.08
N SER A 8 -46.52 10.61 -0.06
CA SER A 8 -45.43 9.65 -0.11
C SER A 8 -44.15 10.29 0.44
N THR A 9 -43.77 9.91 1.64
CA THR A 9 -42.45 10.21 2.20
C THR A 9 -41.40 9.31 1.55
N CYS A 10 -40.68 9.85 0.56
CA CYS A 10 -39.41 9.26 0.13
C CYS A 10 -38.40 9.33 1.28
N LEU A 11 -38.20 8.19 1.95
CA LEU A 11 -37.02 7.99 2.80
C LEU A 11 -35.79 7.94 1.87
N LEU A 12 -35.11 9.07 1.75
CA LEU A 12 -33.75 9.11 1.23
C LEU A 12 -32.87 8.40 2.25
N ASN A 13 -32.62 7.11 2.05
CA ASN A 13 -31.48 6.45 2.65
C ASN A 13 -30.23 7.14 2.09
N VAL A 14 -29.72 8.13 2.81
CA VAL A 14 -28.36 8.60 2.61
C VAL A 14 -27.49 7.44 3.06
N ALA A 15 -27.09 6.59 2.11
CA ALA A 15 -26.01 5.65 2.33
C ALA A 15 -24.75 6.49 2.54
N HIS A 16 -24.47 6.82 3.79
CA HIS A 16 -23.15 7.26 4.21
C HIS A 16 -22.22 6.08 3.95
N ALA A 17 -21.62 6.05 2.75
CA ALA A 17 -20.33 5.40 2.58
C ALA A 17 -19.33 6.22 3.40
N ASP A 18 -19.44 6.16 4.73
CA ASP A 18 -18.35 6.50 5.64
C ASP A 18 -17.15 5.71 5.13
N ASP A 19 -16.04 6.40 4.89
CA ASP A 19 -14.81 5.85 4.32
C ASP A 19 -14.35 4.68 5.19
N ALA A 20 -14.79 3.47 4.83
CA ALA A 20 -14.73 2.28 5.68
C ALA A 20 -13.28 1.86 5.97
N LEU A 21 -12.35 2.42 5.21
CA LEU A 21 -10.93 2.20 5.30
C LEU A 21 -10.20 3.54 5.20
N LYS A 22 -9.68 4.02 6.33
CA LYS A 22 -8.78 5.18 6.34
C LYS A 22 -7.36 4.74 6.02
N MET A 23 -6.64 5.48 5.18
CA MET A 23 -5.22 5.24 4.87
C MET A 23 -4.37 6.45 5.27
N GLU A 24 -3.23 6.17 5.92
CA GLU A 24 -2.22 7.17 6.26
C GLU A 24 -0.84 6.71 5.74
N LEU A 25 -0.20 7.53 4.90
CA LEU A 25 1.11 7.26 4.31
C LEU A 25 2.18 8.11 4.98
N THR A 26 3.26 7.47 5.45
CA THR A 26 4.47 8.15 5.93
C THR A 26 5.66 7.86 5.03
N ALA A 27 6.61 8.80 5.03
CA ALA A 27 7.90 8.68 4.39
C ALA A 27 8.98 8.96 5.43
N ASP A 28 9.79 7.95 5.72
CA ASP A 28 10.78 8.00 6.79
C ASP A 28 12.16 7.60 6.25
N LYS A 29 13.17 8.41 6.53
CA LYS A 29 14.57 8.06 6.27
C LYS A 29 14.94 6.86 7.14
N VAL A 30 15.56 5.86 6.52
CA VAL A 30 16.04 4.65 7.19
C VAL A 30 17.53 4.78 7.46
N THR A 31 17.92 4.67 8.72
CA THR A 31 19.33 4.65 9.15
C THR A 31 19.59 3.52 10.14
N LYS A 32 20.86 3.22 10.40
CA LYS A 32 21.26 2.38 11.54
C LYS A 32 21.84 3.28 12.62
N ASN A 33 21.45 3.05 13.88
CA ASN A 33 22.08 3.71 15.02
C ASN A 33 23.44 3.07 15.36
N ALA A 34 24.12 3.59 16.39
CA ALA A 34 25.40 3.07 16.87
C ALA A 34 25.35 1.57 17.27
N ASP A 35 24.18 1.08 17.68
CA ASP A 35 23.94 -0.32 18.06
C ASP A 35 23.55 -1.21 16.88
N GLY A 36 23.54 -0.67 15.65
CA GLY A 36 23.14 -1.38 14.44
C GLY A 36 21.63 -1.56 14.23
N LYS A 37 20.80 -0.99 15.11
CA LYS A 37 19.34 -1.03 15.03
C LYS A 37 18.83 -0.04 14.00
N THR A 38 17.83 -0.46 13.21
CA THR A 38 17.15 0.42 12.26
C THR A 38 16.37 1.53 12.99
N VAL A 39 16.57 2.77 12.55
CA VAL A 39 15.88 3.97 13.01
C VAL A 39 15.17 4.63 11.83
N TYR A 40 13.98 5.16 12.10
CA TYR A 40 13.13 5.85 11.15
C TYR A 40 13.03 7.32 11.55
N SER A 41 13.18 8.23 10.59
CA SER A 41 13.04 9.67 10.84
C SER A 41 12.24 10.31 9.71
N ALA A 42 11.13 10.97 10.07
CA ALA A 42 10.25 11.62 9.11
C ALA A 42 11.03 12.60 8.22
N VAL A 43 10.71 12.56 6.93
CA VAL A 43 11.43 13.35 5.93
C VAL A 43 10.50 13.79 4.80
N SER A 44 10.69 15.02 4.34
CA SER A 44 10.00 15.57 3.16
C SER A 44 10.92 15.68 1.95
N THR A 45 12.24 15.80 2.16
CA THR A 45 13.25 15.86 1.10
C THR A 45 14.50 15.09 1.52
N ALA A 46 15.13 14.39 0.58
CA ALA A 46 16.33 13.61 0.84
C ALA A 46 17.30 13.64 -0.36
N PRO A 47 18.61 13.61 -0.13
CA PRO A 47 19.60 13.53 -1.20
C PRO A 47 19.61 12.14 -1.86
N ALA A 48 20.16 12.07 -3.07
CA ALA A 48 20.41 10.82 -3.79
C ALA A 48 21.17 9.80 -2.92
N GLY A 49 20.86 8.53 -3.09
CA GLY A 49 21.41 7.43 -2.30
C GLY A 49 20.74 7.24 -0.93
N THR A 50 19.85 8.13 -0.50
CA THR A 50 19.13 7.96 0.78
C THR A 50 18.09 6.84 0.67
N VAL A 51 18.05 5.93 1.66
CA VAL A 51 16.97 4.95 1.79
C VAL A 51 15.79 5.57 2.53
N ILE A 52 14.62 5.51 1.90
CA ILE A 52 13.34 5.99 2.40
C ILE A 52 12.38 4.80 2.53
N GLN A 53 11.75 4.66 3.69
CA GLN A 53 10.62 3.76 3.87
C GLN A 53 9.33 4.51 3.61
N TYR A 54 8.53 3.99 2.68
CA TYR A 54 7.13 4.37 2.53
C TYR A 54 6.27 3.37 3.29
N LYS A 55 5.52 3.83 4.28
CA LYS A 55 4.65 2.98 5.11
C LYS A 55 3.22 3.49 5.04
N ALA A 56 2.30 2.63 4.58
CA ALA A 56 0.87 2.89 4.60
C ALA A 56 0.22 2.13 5.76
N ASN A 57 -0.46 2.87 6.63
CA ASN A 57 -1.30 2.32 7.70
C ASN A 57 -2.76 2.38 7.28
N TYR A 58 -3.40 1.22 7.14
CA TYR A 58 -4.80 1.07 6.80
C TYR A 58 -5.60 0.79 8.06
N THR A 59 -6.63 1.59 8.33
CA THR A 59 -7.48 1.47 9.52
C THR A 59 -8.92 1.21 9.10
N ASN A 60 -9.46 0.08 9.52
CA ASN A 60 -10.88 -0.22 9.37
C ASN A 60 -11.68 0.67 10.32
N THR A 61 -12.51 1.56 9.77
CA THR A 61 -13.27 2.55 10.54
C THR A 61 -14.65 2.06 10.94
N ILE A 62 -15.07 0.87 10.49
CA ILE A 62 -16.41 0.32 10.73
C ILE A 62 -16.41 -0.81 11.78
N ASN A 63 -17.60 -1.18 12.25
CA ASN A 63 -17.81 -2.26 13.23
C ASN A 63 -17.92 -3.65 12.57
N LYS A 64 -17.27 -3.86 11.42
CA LYS A 64 -17.30 -5.13 10.67
C LYS A 64 -15.92 -5.42 10.12
N ASP A 65 -15.54 -6.69 10.12
CA ASP A 65 -14.28 -7.15 9.53
C ASP A 65 -14.26 -6.92 8.00
N ILE A 66 -13.08 -6.55 7.49
CA ILE A 66 -12.79 -6.47 6.06
C ILE A 66 -11.90 -7.66 5.72
N ASN A 67 -12.32 -8.48 4.76
CA ASN A 67 -11.58 -9.67 4.31
C ASN A 67 -10.95 -9.42 2.94
N ASP A 68 -9.82 -10.09 2.67
CA ASP A 68 -9.08 -10.05 1.41
C ASP A 68 -8.91 -8.62 0.85
N LEU A 69 -8.41 -7.71 1.69
CA LEU A 69 -8.16 -6.33 1.31
C LEU A 69 -6.89 -6.27 0.43
N MET A 70 -7.07 -5.98 -0.87
CA MET A 70 -5.96 -5.70 -1.77
C MET A 70 -5.51 -4.25 -1.61
N VAL A 71 -4.22 -4.06 -1.33
CA VAL A 71 -3.61 -2.72 -1.28
C VAL A 71 -2.39 -2.67 -2.18
N THR A 72 -2.19 -1.53 -2.86
CA THR A 72 -1.09 -1.32 -3.78
C THR A 72 -0.38 -0.03 -3.43
N LEU A 73 0.96 -0.08 -3.35
CA LEU A 73 1.80 1.10 -3.23
C LEU A 73 2.66 1.28 -4.49
N PRO A 74 2.61 2.46 -5.13
CA PRO A 74 3.50 2.78 -6.22
C PRO A 74 4.91 3.10 -5.70
N ILE A 75 5.91 2.73 -6.49
CA ILE A 75 7.29 3.20 -6.31
C ILE A 75 7.39 4.57 -7.00
N PRO A 76 7.78 5.64 -6.29
CA PRO A 76 7.93 6.96 -6.90
C PRO A 76 8.95 6.96 -8.06
N ALA A 77 8.70 7.75 -9.11
CA ALA A 77 9.47 7.72 -10.35
C ALA A 77 10.98 8.00 -10.18
N ASN A 78 11.36 8.83 -9.20
CA ASN A 78 12.76 9.18 -8.92
C ASN A 78 13.39 8.30 -7.84
N MET A 79 12.86 7.10 -7.63
CA MET A 79 13.35 6.17 -6.64
C MET A 79 13.43 4.74 -7.20
N THR A 80 14.32 3.95 -6.61
CA THR A 80 14.52 2.54 -6.92
C THR A 80 14.14 1.69 -5.73
N PHE A 81 13.36 0.64 -5.91
CA PHE A 81 13.05 -0.31 -4.85
C PHE A 81 14.31 -1.03 -4.35
N THR A 82 14.44 -1.23 -3.04
CA THR A 82 15.64 -1.87 -2.46
C THR A 82 15.57 -3.39 -2.44
N GLY A 83 14.39 -3.98 -2.66
CA GLY A 83 14.11 -5.39 -2.41
C GLY A 83 13.41 -5.65 -1.07
N GLU A 84 13.32 -4.65 -0.20
CA GLU A 84 12.73 -4.81 1.14
C GLU A 84 11.28 -4.35 1.20
N ALA A 85 10.38 -5.29 1.48
CA ALA A 85 8.95 -5.08 1.65
C ALA A 85 8.47 -5.66 2.98
N TYR A 86 7.47 -5.02 3.58
CA TYR A 86 6.93 -5.41 4.87
C TYR A 86 5.39 -5.37 4.82
N PRO A 87 4.69 -6.48 5.10
CA PRO A 87 5.20 -7.84 5.16
C PRO A 87 5.93 -8.26 3.88
N ALA A 88 6.81 -9.26 3.97
CA ALA A 88 7.58 -9.76 2.83
C ALA A 88 6.73 -10.48 1.76
N SER A 89 5.44 -10.73 2.03
CA SER A 89 4.48 -11.37 1.12
C SER A 89 3.98 -10.45 -0.01
N ALA A 90 4.69 -9.36 -0.30
CA ALA A 90 4.31 -8.44 -1.36
C ALA A 90 4.52 -9.09 -2.72
N GLN A 91 3.63 -8.80 -3.65
CA GLN A 91 3.81 -9.08 -5.07
C GLN A 91 4.27 -7.81 -5.78
N ALA A 92 5.14 -7.93 -6.76
CA ALA A 92 5.65 -6.80 -7.54
C ALA A 92 5.10 -6.78 -8.96
N SER A 93 5.15 -5.61 -9.56
CA SER A 93 4.83 -5.41 -10.97
C SER A 93 5.73 -4.33 -11.58
N THR A 94 6.14 -4.55 -12.83
CA THR A 94 6.84 -3.56 -13.66
C THR A 94 5.89 -2.69 -14.48
N ASP A 95 4.61 -3.06 -14.58
CA ASP A 95 3.61 -2.40 -15.43
C ASP A 95 2.32 -1.98 -14.69
N GLY A 96 2.22 -2.31 -13.39
CA GLY A 96 1.04 -2.06 -12.57
C GLY A 96 -0.16 -2.96 -12.87
N LYS A 97 0.00 -3.97 -13.72
CA LYS A 97 -1.07 -4.86 -14.19
C LYS A 97 -0.79 -6.31 -13.84
N ASN A 98 0.41 -6.77 -14.18
CA ASN A 98 0.85 -8.13 -13.95
C ASN A 98 1.67 -8.20 -12.67
N TYR A 99 1.13 -8.87 -11.67
CA TYR A 99 1.75 -9.02 -10.36
C TYR A 99 2.24 -10.45 -10.16
N ALA A 100 3.44 -10.59 -9.63
CA ALA A 100 4.02 -11.88 -9.27
C ALA A 100 4.85 -11.74 -7.99
N ASP A 101 5.15 -12.88 -7.36
CA ASP A 101 5.95 -12.91 -6.15
C ASP A 101 7.38 -12.43 -6.46
N MET A 102 8.01 -11.78 -5.47
CA MET A 102 9.36 -11.28 -5.61
C MET A 102 10.39 -12.37 -5.28
N PRO A 103 11.54 -12.42 -5.99
CA PRO A 103 11.93 -11.53 -7.08
C PRO A 103 11.22 -11.88 -8.41
N LEU A 104 10.88 -10.85 -9.19
CA LEU A 104 10.37 -11.02 -10.54
C LEU A 104 11.44 -11.63 -11.45
N MET A 105 11.01 -12.57 -12.29
CA MET A 105 11.86 -13.27 -13.24
C MET A 105 11.39 -13.03 -14.66
N ARG A 106 12.33 -12.86 -15.59
CA ARG A 106 12.04 -12.74 -17.03
C ARG A 106 12.96 -13.64 -17.85
N LYS A 107 12.50 -14.06 -19.02
CA LYS A 107 13.31 -14.83 -19.97
C LYS A 107 14.06 -13.88 -20.90
N VAL A 108 15.39 -13.97 -20.92
CA VAL A 108 16.27 -13.22 -21.83
C VAL A 108 17.19 -14.23 -22.51
N ASN A 109 17.17 -14.29 -23.85
CA ASN A 109 17.97 -15.23 -24.65
C ASN A 109 17.85 -16.69 -24.17
N GLY A 110 16.63 -17.14 -23.86
CA GLY A 110 16.38 -18.50 -23.40
C GLY A 110 16.61 -18.74 -21.90
N LYS A 111 17.29 -17.83 -21.19
CA LYS A 111 17.64 -17.97 -19.77
C LYS A 111 16.69 -17.17 -18.88
N MET A 112 16.34 -17.72 -17.73
CA MET A 112 15.61 -16.99 -16.70
C MET A 112 16.58 -16.09 -15.93
N VAL A 113 16.31 -14.80 -15.90
CA VAL A 113 17.10 -13.79 -15.18
C VAL A 113 16.19 -12.98 -14.27
N GLN A 114 16.75 -12.49 -13.15
CA GLN A 114 16.04 -11.57 -12.28
C GLN A 114 15.78 -10.25 -13.01
N VAL A 115 14.57 -9.73 -12.85
CA VAL A 115 14.26 -8.36 -13.24
C VAL A 115 14.91 -7.42 -12.23
N PRO A 116 15.69 -6.41 -12.66
CA PRO A 116 16.27 -5.42 -11.76
C PRO A 116 15.21 -4.68 -10.95
N TYR A 117 15.49 -4.35 -9.69
CA TYR A 117 14.53 -3.59 -8.86
C TYR A 117 14.26 -2.17 -9.39
N SER A 118 15.16 -1.60 -10.20
CA SER A 118 14.95 -0.34 -10.93
C SER A 118 13.77 -0.39 -11.91
N ASP A 119 13.37 -1.59 -12.33
CA ASP A 119 12.28 -1.79 -13.28
C ASP A 119 10.94 -1.97 -12.57
N TYR A 120 10.94 -2.13 -11.25
CA TYR A 120 9.71 -2.33 -10.47
C TYR A 120 8.97 -1.00 -10.37
N ARG A 121 7.64 -1.05 -10.44
CA ARG A 121 6.77 0.14 -10.46
C ARG A 121 5.75 0.15 -9.34
N THR A 122 5.25 -1.00 -8.94
CA THR A 122 4.28 -1.09 -7.84
C THR A 122 4.48 -2.38 -7.05
N LEU A 123 4.11 -2.32 -5.76
CA LEU A 123 3.98 -3.49 -4.90
C LEU A 123 2.53 -3.62 -4.43
N ARG A 124 2.07 -4.86 -4.29
CA ARG A 124 0.71 -5.18 -3.88
C ARG A 124 0.72 -6.21 -2.75
N TRP A 125 -0.14 -6.01 -1.77
CA TRP A 125 -0.37 -6.96 -0.68
C TRP A 125 -1.83 -7.38 -0.64
N ASN A 126 -2.04 -8.62 -0.19
CA ASN A 126 -3.33 -9.12 0.24
C ASN A 126 -3.37 -9.19 1.77
N ILE A 127 -4.12 -8.28 2.40
CA ILE A 127 -4.39 -8.34 3.84
C ILE A 127 -5.63 -9.22 4.03
N LYS A 128 -5.40 -10.47 4.43
CA LYS A 128 -6.44 -11.50 4.52
C LYS A 128 -7.61 -11.15 5.41
N LEU A 129 -7.33 -10.52 6.54
CA LEU A 129 -8.33 -10.09 7.50
C LEU A 129 -7.85 -8.79 8.15
N LEU A 130 -8.69 -7.76 8.08
CA LEU A 130 -8.56 -6.52 8.83
C LEU A 130 -9.80 -6.38 9.74
N PRO A 131 -9.67 -6.74 11.03
CA PRO A 131 -10.81 -6.75 11.93
C PRO A 131 -11.44 -5.37 12.13
N ALA A 132 -12.70 -5.35 12.56
CA ALA A 132 -13.42 -4.14 12.94
C ALA A 132 -12.58 -3.24 13.85
N LYS A 133 -12.49 -1.95 13.52
CA LYS A 133 -11.76 -0.93 14.32
C LYS A 133 -10.26 -1.23 14.53
N LYS A 134 -9.64 -2.08 13.70
CA LYS A 134 -8.20 -2.38 13.74
C LYS A 134 -7.46 -1.81 12.55
N SER A 135 -6.14 -1.83 12.64
CA SER A 135 -5.23 -1.36 11.59
C SER A 135 -4.24 -2.44 11.17
N ALA A 136 -3.80 -2.35 9.91
CA ALA A 136 -2.70 -3.12 9.36
C ALA A 136 -1.81 -2.20 8.53
N ALA A 137 -0.50 -2.43 8.57
CA ALA A 137 0.46 -1.63 7.83
C ALA A 137 1.19 -2.45 6.78
N VAL A 138 1.47 -1.82 5.64
CA VAL A 138 2.40 -2.31 4.64
C VAL A 138 3.45 -1.25 4.36
N ALA A 139 4.64 -1.66 3.96
CA ALA A 139 5.74 -0.75 3.68
C ALA A 139 6.69 -1.30 2.62
N LEU A 140 7.39 -0.38 1.96
CA LEU A 140 8.52 -0.69 1.10
C LEU A 140 9.66 0.29 1.33
N ASN A 141 10.89 -0.18 1.14
CA ASN A 141 12.05 0.69 1.14
C ASN A 141 12.47 1.00 -0.29
N THR A 142 12.82 2.25 -0.53
CA THR A 142 13.33 2.74 -1.81
C THR A 142 14.57 3.58 -1.59
N THR A 143 15.46 3.63 -2.57
CA THR A 143 16.60 4.53 -2.60
C THR A 143 16.30 5.69 -3.55
N VAL A 144 16.60 6.93 -3.13
CA VAL A 144 16.53 8.11 -4.01
C VAL A 144 17.59 7.99 -5.10
N ASN A 145 17.20 8.14 -6.37
CA ASN A 145 18.11 8.04 -7.52
C ASN A 145 19.09 9.23 -7.59
#